data_AF-A0A378CP26-F1
#
_entry.id   AF-A0A378CP26-F1
#
_cell.length_a   1.000
_cell.length_b   1.000
_cell.length_c   1.000
_cell.angle_alpha   90.00
_cell.angle_beta   90.00
_cell.angle_gamma   90.00
#
_symmetry.space_group_name_H-M   'P 1'
#
loop_
_entity.id
_entity.type
_entity.pdbx_description
1 polymer ?
#
loop_
_entity_poly.entity_id
_entity_poly.type
_entity_poly.pdbx_seq_one_letter_code
_entity_poly.pdbx_strand_id
1 'polypeptide(L)'
;MLTEAEEERLNELMTRYDALENQCEESDLLEAEMKLMRCMAKVRAWTPEMRAGSGVVVSWRYGNVCVQRGVQLRSEDDAADDADRTEQVQEKAPVEEISLPLLTKMSSERTLAVQAALMQQPDKSLALLAWTLCPDECVWQRSVQ
;
A
#
# COMPACT_ATOMS: atom_id res chain seq x y z
N MET A 1 10.39 -5.80 14.54
CA MET A 1 11.03 -5.83 15.87
C MET A 1 10.77 -4.48 16.52
N LEU A 2 10.50 -4.44 17.83
CA LEU A 2 10.50 -3.16 18.54
C LEU A 2 11.94 -2.62 18.56
N THR A 3 12.07 -1.29 18.59
CA THR A 3 13.36 -0.65 18.90
C THR A 3 13.56 -0.61 20.41
N GLU A 4 14.80 -0.54 20.88
CA GLU A 4 15.14 -0.52 22.33
C GLU A 4 14.38 0.59 23.09
N ALA A 5 14.28 1.79 22.50
CA ALA A 5 13.50 2.90 23.05
C ALA A 5 11.98 2.63 23.09
N GLU A 6 11.44 1.86 22.13
CA GLU A 6 10.05 1.44 22.15
C GLU A 6 9.81 0.35 23.22
N GLU A 7 10.79 -0.52 23.49
CA GLU A 7 10.71 -1.54 24.53
C GLU A 7 10.71 -0.91 25.92
N GLU A 8 11.58 0.07 26.16
CA GLU A 8 11.59 0.85 27.41
C GLU A 8 10.25 1.56 27.64
N ARG A 9 9.75 2.26 26.62
CA ARG A 9 8.44 2.93 26.70
C ARG A 9 7.30 1.93 26.92
N LEU A 10 7.35 0.76 26.28
CA LEU A 10 6.35 -0.29 26.49
C LEU A 10 6.40 -0.83 27.93
N ASN A 11 7.59 -1.02 28.49
CA ASN A 11 7.78 -1.43 29.88
C ASN A 11 7.23 -0.39 30.86
N GLU A 12 7.49 0.89 30.62
CA GLU A 12 6.91 1.98 31.42
C GLU A 12 5.37 1.95 31.37
N LEU A 13 4.77 1.81 30.19
CA LEU A 13 3.32 1.69 30.04
C LEU A 13 2.76 0.46 30.77
N MET A 14 3.44 -0.69 30.71
CA MET A 14 3.03 -1.89 31.44
C MET A 14 3.05 -1.67 32.95
N THR A 15 4.10 -1.03 33.48
CA THR A 15 4.17 -0.76 34.93
C THR A 15 3.07 0.19 35.41
N ARG A 16 2.68 1.18 34.59
CA ARG A 16 1.53 2.06 34.89
C ARG A 16 0.20 1.32 34.82
N TYR A 17 0.06 0.41 33.85
CA TYR A 17 -1.13 -0.43 33.73
C TYR A 17 -1.27 -1.38 34.93
N ASP A 18 -0.19 -2.04 35.35
CA ASP A 18 -0.18 -2.96 36.49
C ASP A 18 -0.44 -2.25 37.83
N ALA A 19 -0.16 -0.95 37.92
CA ALA A 19 -0.48 -0.13 39.07
C ALA A 19 -1.97 0.24 39.17
N LEU A 20 -2.73 0.11 38.08
CA LEU A 20 -4.18 0.34 38.07
C LEU A 20 -4.91 -0.93 38.52
N GLU A 21 -5.54 -0.88 39.70
CA GLU A 21 -6.27 -2.02 40.26
C GLU A 21 -7.66 -2.26 39.63
N ASN A 22 -8.21 -1.26 38.92
CA ASN A 22 -9.55 -1.30 38.33
C ASN A 22 -9.52 -1.07 36.82
N GLN A 23 -10.44 -1.72 36.10
CA GLN A 23 -10.75 -1.38 34.72
C GLN A 23 -11.42 0.00 34.70
N CYS A 24 -10.72 0.96 34.14
CA CYS A 24 -11.15 2.34 33.99
C CYS A 24 -10.74 2.86 32.62
N GLU A 25 -11.29 4.00 32.21
CA GLU A 25 -10.96 4.64 30.92
C GLU A 25 -9.45 4.84 30.71
N GLU A 26 -8.68 5.07 31.79
CA GLU A 26 -7.23 5.21 31.73
C GLU A 26 -6.53 3.87 31.41
N SER A 27 -7.05 2.76 31.96
CA SER A 27 -6.58 1.41 31.67
C SER A 27 -6.83 1.05 30.20
N ASP A 28 -8.01 1.39 29.66
CA ASP A 28 -8.36 1.14 28.26
C ASP A 28 -7.48 1.96 27.29
N LEU A 29 -7.17 3.21 27.65
CA LEU A 29 -6.26 4.06 26.87
C LEU A 29 -4.83 3.52 26.87
N LEU A 30 -4.31 3.11 28.03
CA LEU A 30 -2.99 2.48 28.15
C LEU A 30 -2.91 1.19 27.33
N GLU A 31 -3.94 0.35 27.38
CA GLU A 31 -3.98 -0.89 26.61
C GLU A 31 -4.02 -0.62 25.10
N ALA A 32 -4.80 0.38 24.67
CA ALA A 32 -4.85 0.81 23.27
C ALA A 32 -3.50 1.34 22.78
N GLU A 33 -2.79 2.14 23.60
CA GLU A 33 -1.45 2.65 23.26
C GLU A 33 -0.43 1.50 23.15
N MET A 34 -0.43 0.55 24.09
CA MET A 34 0.42 -0.64 24.02
C MET A 34 0.13 -1.49 22.77
N LYS A 35 -1.14 -1.69 22.43
CA LYS A 35 -1.57 -2.42 21.22
C LYS A 35 -1.09 -1.71 19.96
N LEU A 36 -1.26 -0.39 19.87
CA LEU A 36 -0.81 0.41 18.74
C LEU A 36 0.70 0.31 18.54
N MET A 37 1.50 0.42 19.61
CA MET A 37 2.95 0.32 19.55
C MET A 37 3.40 -1.05 19.00
N ARG A 38 2.80 -2.14 19.51
CA ARG A 38 3.06 -3.50 19.02
C ARG A 38 2.63 -3.68 17.57
N CYS A 39 1.49 -3.12 17.16
CA CYS A 39 1.01 -3.17 15.78
C CYS A 39 1.94 -2.43 14.83
N MET A 40 2.40 -1.23 15.19
CA MET A 40 3.34 -0.47 14.38
C MET A 40 4.68 -1.19 14.21
N ALA A 41 5.20 -1.79 15.28
CA ALA A 41 6.42 -2.58 15.22
C ALA A 41 6.26 -3.83 14.33
N LYS A 42 5.07 -4.46 14.32
CA LYS A 42 4.75 -5.56 13.39
C LYS A 42 4.73 -5.08 11.95
N VAL A 43 4.08 -3.96 11.64
CA VAL A 43 4.03 -3.40 10.28
C VAL A 43 5.44 -3.07 9.77
N ARG A 44 6.28 -2.46 10.61
CA ARG A 44 7.68 -2.17 10.26
C ARG A 44 8.53 -3.43 10.08
N ALA A 45 8.18 -4.52 10.75
CA ALA A 45 8.87 -5.81 10.62
C ALA A 45 8.56 -6.54 9.32
N TRP A 46 7.62 -6.06 8.50
CA TRP A 46 7.33 -6.69 7.21
C TRP A 46 8.47 -6.45 6.25
N THR A 47 9.21 -7.53 5.95
CA THR A 47 10.27 -7.53 4.94
C THR A 47 9.67 -7.29 3.55
N PRO A 48 10.44 -6.75 2.60
CA PRO A 48 9.95 -6.52 1.24
C PRO A 48 9.50 -7.82 0.56
N GLU A 49 10.10 -8.96 0.88
CA GLU A 49 9.71 -10.28 0.35
C GLU A 49 8.32 -10.69 0.86
N MET A 50 8.04 -10.50 2.16
CA MET A 50 6.75 -10.79 2.77
C MET A 50 5.64 -9.87 2.23
N ARG A 51 5.99 -8.64 1.87
CA ARG A 51 5.09 -7.68 1.24
C ARG A 51 4.85 -7.99 -0.23
N ALA A 52 5.90 -8.41 -0.95
CA ALA A 52 5.80 -8.84 -2.35
C ALA A 52 4.95 -10.12 -2.49
N GLY A 53 5.04 -11.03 -1.53
CA GLY A 53 4.20 -12.23 -1.43
C GLY A 53 2.80 -12.02 -0.86
N SER A 54 2.47 -10.81 -0.40
CA SER A 54 1.14 -10.46 0.13
C SER A 54 0.38 -9.62 -0.90
N GLY A 55 -0.43 -10.26 -1.73
CA GLY A 55 -1.27 -9.57 -2.73
C GLY A 55 -2.36 -8.67 -2.16
N VAL A 56 -2.70 -8.75 -0.86
CA VAL A 56 -3.73 -7.91 -0.23
C VAL A 56 -3.31 -7.50 1.18
N VAL A 57 -3.36 -6.21 1.47
CA VAL A 57 -3.20 -5.66 2.83
C VAL A 57 -4.57 -5.20 3.32
N VAL A 58 -5.00 -5.72 4.47
CA VAL A 58 -6.24 -5.30 5.12
C VAL A 58 -5.89 -4.50 6.37
N SER A 59 -6.43 -3.29 6.48
CA SER A 59 -6.28 -2.43 7.65
C SER A 59 -7.65 -2.02 8.19
N TRP A 60 -7.71 -1.69 9.49
CA TRP A 60 -8.91 -1.14 10.12
C TRP A 60 -8.67 0.34 10.42
N ARG A 61 -9.46 1.23 9.82
CA ARG A 61 -9.34 2.69 9.98
C ARG A 61 -10.73 3.28 10.26
N TYR A 62 -10.85 4.01 11.36
CA TYR A 62 -12.06 4.78 11.72
C TYR A 62 -13.38 4.01 11.62
N GLY A 63 -13.40 2.76 12.10
CA GLY A 63 -14.60 1.92 12.12
C GLY A 63 -14.91 1.19 10.80
N ASN A 64 -14.03 1.27 9.80
CA ASN A 64 -14.19 0.59 8.52
C ASN A 64 -12.97 -0.28 8.19
N VAL A 65 -13.23 -1.37 7.46
CA VAL A 65 -12.20 -2.22 6.86
C VAL A 65 -11.71 -1.55 5.57
N CYS A 66 -10.41 -1.24 5.51
CA CYS A 66 -9.74 -0.74 4.31
C CYS A 66 -8.93 -1.88 3.69
N VAL A 67 -9.28 -2.26 2.46
CA VAL A 67 -8.56 -3.28 1.69
C VAL A 67 -7.70 -2.60 0.64
N GLN A 68 -6.38 -2.71 0.77
CA GLN A 68 -5.41 -2.28 -0.24
C GLN A 68 -4.98 -3.53 -1.02
N ARG A 69 -5.41 -3.63 -2.28
CA ARG A 69 -4.96 -4.69 -3.18
C ARG A 69 -3.58 -4.32 -3.71
N GLY A 70 -2.59 -5.16 -3.44
CA GLY A 70 -1.26 -5.09 -4.01
C GLY A 70 -1.14 -5.93 -5.29
N VAL A 71 -0.07 -5.71 -6.05
CA VAL A 71 0.32 -6.59 -7.14
C VAL A 71 1.43 -7.49 -6.60
N GLN A 72 1.16 -8.79 -6.52
CA GLN A 72 2.14 -9.80 -6.14
C GLN A 72 2.86 -10.29 -7.39
N LEU A 73 4.19 -10.27 -7.37
CA LEU A 73 4.97 -10.94 -8.41
C LEU A 73 4.70 -12.45 -8.27
N ARG A 74 4.24 -13.08 -9.35
CA ARG A 74 4.09 -14.53 -9.40
C ARG A 74 5.47 -15.16 -9.53
N SER A 75 5.77 -16.15 -8.70
CA SER A 75 6.88 -17.06 -8.97
C SER A 75 6.49 -18.04 -10.08
N GLU A 76 7.46 -18.68 -10.74
CA GLU A 76 7.20 -19.68 -11.79
C GLU A 76 6.37 -20.86 -11.26
N ASP A 77 6.49 -21.19 -9.97
CA ASP A 77 5.68 -22.21 -9.30
C ASP A 77 4.20 -21.80 -9.11
N ASP A 78 3.92 -20.51 -8.87
CA ASP A 78 2.53 -19.97 -8.75
C ASP A 78 1.81 -19.84 -10.11
N ALA A 79 2.56 -19.91 -11.22
CA ALA A 79 2.00 -19.92 -12.56
C ALA A 79 1.53 -21.32 -12.97
N ALA A 80 2.19 -22.37 -12.45
CA ALA A 80 1.83 -23.76 -12.70
C ALA A 80 0.50 -24.15 -12.01
N ASP A 81 0.22 -23.60 -10.82
CA ASP A 81 -1.02 -23.88 -10.05
C ASP A 81 -2.28 -23.25 -10.68
N ASP A 82 -2.12 -22.19 -11.49
CA ASP A 82 -3.21 -21.55 -12.24
C ASP A 82 -3.44 -22.21 -13.61
N ALA A 83 -2.41 -22.85 -14.17
CA ALA A 83 -2.52 -23.66 -15.39
C ALA A 83 -3.40 -24.89 -15.16
N ASP A 84 -3.35 -25.50 -13.97
CA ASP A 84 -4.20 -26.65 -13.60
C ASP A 84 -5.69 -26.26 -13.41
N ARG A 85 -5.98 -24.97 -13.20
CA ARG A 85 -7.36 -24.44 -13.09
C ARG A 85 -7.91 -23.78 -14.35
N THR A 86 -7.08 -23.54 -15.37
CA THR A 86 -7.48 -22.86 -16.61
C THR A 86 -7.20 -23.67 -17.87
N GLU A 87 -7.20 -25.00 -17.80
CA GLU A 87 -7.27 -25.88 -18.98
C GLU A 87 -8.63 -25.83 -19.71
N GLN A 88 -9.33 -24.70 -19.74
CA GLN A 88 -10.36 -24.43 -20.72
C GLN A 88 -10.37 -22.93 -21.00
N VAL A 89 -9.67 -22.51 -22.06
CA VAL A 89 -10.16 -21.54 -23.08
C VAL A 89 -9.02 -21.27 -24.09
N GLN A 90 -9.17 -21.96 -25.22
CA GLN A 90 -9.05 -21.44 -26.58
C GLN A 90 -7.69 -20.88 -27.04
N GLU A 91 -7.02 -21.73 -27.83
CA GLU A 91 -6.01 -21.41 -28.83
C GLU A 91 -6.37 -20.09 -29.56
N LYS A 92 -5.67 -19.01 -29.20
CA LYS A 92 -5.83 -17.70 -29.82
C LYS A 92 -4.85 -17.63 -30.98
N ALA A 93 -5.40 -17.56 -32.19
CA ALA A 93 -4.68 -17.36 -33.45
C ALA A 93 -3.60 -16.26 -33.34
N PRO A 94 -2.51 -16.34 -34.13
CA PRO A 94 -1.40 -15.41 -34.05
C PRO A 94 -1.90 -14.00 -34.39
N VAL A 95 -1.86 -13.12 -33.38
CA VAL A 95 -2.11 -11.70 -33.53
C VAL A 95 -0.97 -11.13 -34.38
N GLU A 96 -1.31 -10.47 -35.49
CA GLU A 96 -0.37 -9.73 -36.32
C GLU A 96 0.54 -8.87 -35.43
N GLU A 97 1.84 -9.18 -35.44
CA GLU A 97 2.85 -8.50 -34.64
C GLU A 97 2.91 -7.03 -35.05
N ILE A 98 2.25 -6.17 -34.27
CA ILE A 98 2.37 -4.72 -34.42
C ILE A 98 3.85 -4.36 -34.21
N SER A 99 4.47 -3.71 -35.20
CA SER A 99 5.90 -3.43 -35.15
C SER A 99 6.26 -2.49 -33.99
N LEU A 100 7.33 -2.82 -33.28
CA LEU A 100 7.88 -2.00 -32.17
C LEU A 100 8.07 -0.52 -32.54
N PRO A 101 8.53 -0.15 -33.77
CA PRO A 101 8.63 1.26 -34.16
C PRO A 101 7.27 1.98 -34.23
N LEU A 102 6.21 1.28 -34.67
CA LEU A 102 4.87 1.85 -34.75
C LEU A 102 4.27 2.05 -33.35
N LEU A 103 4.47 1.09 -32.44
CA LEU A 103 4.09 1.22 -31.03
C LEU A 103 4.81 2.40 -30.36
N THR A 104 6.11 2.55 -30.63
CA THR A 104 6.93 3.66 -30.12
C THR A 104 6.46 5.01 -30.65
N LYS A 105 6.03 5.07 -31.91
CA LYS A 105 5.49 6.29 -32.52
C LYS A 105 4.11 6.64 -31.96
N MET A 106 3.22 5.67 -31.82
CA MET A 106 1.90 5.87 -31.20
C MET A 106 2.00 6.28 -29.72
N SER A 107 2.98 5.77 -28.97
CA SER A 107 3.20 6.15 -27.57
C SER A 107 3.84 7.54 -27.45
N SER A 108 4.78 7.90 -28.34
CA SER A 108 5.41 9.22 -28.32
C SER A 108 4.42 10.34 -28.67
N GLU A 109 3.54 10.12 -29.64
CA GLU A 109 2.48 11.08 -30.01
C GLU A 109 1.54 11.37 -28.82
N ARG A 110 1.11 10.33 -28.09
CA ARG A 110 0.27 10.49 -26.89
C ARG A 110 1.01 11.20 -25.76
N THR A 111 2.28 10.85 -25.54
CA THR A 111 3.10 11.49 -24.50
C THR A 111 3.29 12.98 -24.79
N LEU A 112 3.56 13.33 -26.04
CA LEU A 112 3.74 14.72 -26.48
C LEU A 112 2.44 15.53 -26.36
N ALA A 113 1.30 14.95 -26.75
CA ALA A 113 0.00 15.61 -26.60
C ALA A 113 -0.34 15.88 -25.12
N VAL A 114 -0.06 14.93 -24.22
CA VAL A 114 -0.25 15.11 -22.78
C VAL A 114 0.68 16.18 -22.24
N GLN A 115 1.96 16.18 -22.63
CA GLN A 115 2.91 17.23 -22.24
C GLN A 115 2.45 18.62 -22.69
N ALA A 116 2.01 18.76 -23.94
CA ALA A 116 1.51 20.02 -24.47
C ALA A 116 0.23 20.50 -23.77
N ALA A 117 -0.65 19.59 -23.38
CA ALA A 117 -1.86 19.91 -22.62
C ALA A 117 -1.52 20.34 -21.17
N LEU A 118 -0.57 19.66 -20.54
CA LEU A 118 -0.08 20.01 -19.19
C LEU A 118 0.63 21.36 -19.16
N MET A 119 1.39 21.70 -20.21
CA MET A 119 2.00 23.03 -20.35
C MET A 119 0.96 24.17 -20.38
N GLN A 120 -0.26 23.91 -20.86
CA GLN A 120 -1.35 24.89 -20.87
C GLN A 120 -2.13 24.95 -19.55
N GLN A 121 -1.92 24.00 -18.64
CA GLN A 121 -2.68 23.89 -17.38
C GLN A 121 -1.71 23.78 -16.19
N PRO A 122 -1.00 24.87 -15.82
CA PRO A 122 0.06 24.83 -14.82
C PRO A 122 -0.44 24.39 -13.44
N ASP A 123 -1.65 24.79 -13.04
CA ASP A 123 -2.23 24.39 -11.75
C ASP A 123 -2.44 22.87 -11.65
N LYS A 124 -2.91 22.24 -12.73
CA LYS A 124 -3.10 20.78 -12.77
C LYS A 124 -1.78 20.04 -12.85
N SER A 125 -0.82 20.59 -13.59
CA SER A 125 0.54 20.04 -13.67
C SER A 125 1.25 20.07 -12.31
N LEU A 126 1.14 21.17 -11.57
CA LEU A 126 1.66 21.29 -10.21
C LEU A 126 0.94 20.36 -9.23
N ALA A 127 -0.38 20.22 -9.34
CA ALA A 127 -1.13 19.27 -8.52
C ALA A 127 -0.73 17.81 -8.79
N LEU A 128 -0.53 17.43 -10.06
CA LEU A 128 -0.03 16.11 -10.45
C LEU A 128 1.41 15.89 -9.97
N LEU A 129 2.30 16.88 -10.09
CA LEU A 129 3.67 16.77 -9.58
C LEU A 129 3.70 16.65 -8.06
N ALA A 130 2.91 17.46 -7.37
CA ALA A 130 2.76 17.38 -5.91
C ALA A 130 2.23 16.00 -5.50
N TRP A 131 1.24 15.45 -6.22
CA TRP A 131 0.75 14.09 -6.00
C TRP A 131 1.85 13.04 -6.19
N THR A 132 2.68 13.16 -7.23
CA THR A 132 3.75 12.18 -7.49
C THR A 132 4.93 12.27 -6.54
N LEU A 133 5.22 13.45 -6.00
CA LEU A 133 6.40 13.72 -5.19
C LEU A 133 6.10 13.72 -3.69
N CYS A 134 4.84 13.86 -3.29
CA CYS A 134 4.45 13.71 -1.90
C CYS A 134 4.25 12.21 -1.61
N PRO A 135 4.97 11.60 -0.64
CA PRO A 135 4.61 10.27 -0.16
C PRO A 135 3.16 10.32 0.34
N ASP A 136 2.41 9.23 0.17
CA ASP A 136 0.96 9.05 0.41
C ASP A 136 0.38 9.50 1.78
N GLU A 137 1.13 10.21 2.62
CA GLU A 137 0.70 10.71 3.92
C GLU A 137 -0.14 12.00 3.86
N CYS A 138 -0.08 12.81 2.79
CA CYS A 138 -0.73 14.14 2.78
C CYS A 138 -2.09 14.23 2.05
N VAL A 139 -2.55 13.18 1.35
CA VAL A 139 -3.80 13.24 0.57
C VAL A 139 -5.07 13.03 1.40
N TRP A 140 -4.97 12.37 2.56
CA TRP A 140 -6.15 11.97 3.35
C TRP A 140 -6.87 13.11 4.10
N GLN A 141 -6.30 14.31 4.18
CA GLN A 141 -6.90 15.41 4.95
C GLN A 141 -7.91 16.29 4.20
N ARG A 142 -8.03 16.19 2.86
CA ARG A 142 -8.82 17.17 2.08
C ARG A 142 -10.17 16.70 1.54
N SER A 143 -10.64 15.52 1.93
CA SER A 143 -12.01 15.03 1.61
C SER A 143 -12.92 14.93 2.84
N VAL A 144 -12.57 15.58 3.94
CA VAL A 144 -13.48 15.78 5.09
C VAL A 144 -13.72 17.28 5.26
N GLN A 145 -14.46 17.85 4.32
CA GLN A 145 -15.32 19.03 4.51
C GLN A 145 -16.44 19.01 3.49
#